data_AF-I4FQR7-F1
#
_entry.id   AF-I4FQR7-F1
#
_cell.length_a   1.000
_cell.length_b   1.000
_cell.length_c   1.000
_cell.angle_alpha   90.00
_cell.angle_beta   90.00
_cell.angle_gamma   90.00
#
_symmetry.space_group_name_H-M   'P 1'
#
loop_
_entity.id
_entity.type
_entity.pdbx_description
1 polymer ?
#
loop_
_entity_poly.entity_id
_entity_poly.type
_entity_poly.pdbx_seq_one_letter_code
_entity_poly.pdbx_strand_id
1 'polypeptide(L)' 'MILELCSQQYLPLGTLAQLLGREPDTIRNHYVNPMIDERLLELKHPQLRNHPQQAYRTVSRSHFLSAQDE' A
#
# COMPACT_ATOMS: atom_id res chain seq x y z
N MET A 1 4.73 -2.90 8.47
CA MET A 1 5.16 -1.50 8.37
C MET A 1 4.46 -0.76 7.22
N ILE A 2 4.58 -1.16 5.95
CA ILE A 2 3.86 -0.51 4.82
C ILE A 2 2.33 -0.62 4.95
N LEU A 3 1.81 -1.80 5.30
CA LEU A 3 0.37 -2.02 5.48
C LEU A 3 -0.23 -1.16 6.61
N GLU A 4 0.55 -0.83 7.64
CA GLU A 4 0.10 0.03 8.72
C GLU A 4 0.01 1.49 8.26
N LEU A 5 1.03 1.97 7.53
CA LEU A 5 1.02 3.31 6.94
C LEU A 5 -0.15 3.49 5.96
N CYS A 6 -0.41 2.48 5.13
CA CYS A 6 -1.51 2.47 4.16
C CYS A 6 -2.87 2.08 4.78
N SER A 7 -2.97 1.83 6.08
CA SER A 7 -4.22 1.38 6.71
C SER A 7 -5.26 2.49 6.85
N GLN A 8 -4.81 3.73 7.04
CA GLN A 8 -5.68 4.87 7.34
C GLN A 8 -6.13 5.63 6.08
N GLN A 9 -5.27 5.70 5.08
CA GLN A 9 -5.49 6.50 3.88
C GLN A 9 -4.68 6.00 2.69
N TYR A 10 -5.09 6.42 1.49
CA TYR A 10 -4.29 6.21 0.29
C TYR A 10 -3.00 7.04 0.35
N LEU A 11 -1.86 6.37 0.28
CA LEU A 11 -0.55 7.02 0.24
C LEU A 11 0.08 6.90 -1.16
N PRO A 12 0.52 8.01 -1.77
CA PRO A 12 1.22 7.96 -3.04
C PRO A 12 2.63 7.35 -2.86
N LEU A 13 3.17 6.78 -3.94
CA LEU A 13 4.48 6.11 -3.91
C LEU A 13 5.60 7.01 -3.36
N GLY A 14 5.59 8.28 -3.74
CA GLY A 14 6.58 9.26 -3.27
C GLY A 14 6.52 9.47 -1.76
N THR A 15 5.33 9.50 -1.16
CA THR A 15 5.21 9.61 0.31
C THR A 15 5.71 8.36 1.00
N LEU A 16 5.42 7.16 0.47
CA LEU A 16 5.97 5.91 1.00
C LEU A 16 7.49 5.90 0.95
N ALA A 17 8.09 6.33 -0.17
CA ALA A 17 9.53 6.46 -0.34
C ALA A 17 10.17 7.37 0.72
N GLN A 18 9.57 8.55 0.95
CA GLN A 18 10.03 9.52 1.95
C GLN A 18 9.92 8.97 3.38
N LEU A 19 8.77 8.40 3.74
CA LEU A 19 8.54 7.84 5.08
C LEU A 19 9.46 6.65 5.41
N LEU A 20 9.84 5.87 4.39
CA LEU A 20 10.66 4.68 4.54
C LEU A 20 12.16 4.93 4.28
N GLY A 21 12.53 6.13 3.84
CA GLY A 21 13.91 6.47 3.48
C GLY A 21 14.46 5.59 2.36
N ARG A 22 13.65 5.26 1.34
CA ARG A 22 14.00 4.34 0.25
C ARG A 22 13.61 4.91 -1.10
N GLU A 23 14.32 4.50 -2.14
CA GLU A 23 14.02 4.87 -3.51
C GLU A 23 12.59 4.43 -3.93
N PRO A 24 11.82 5.28 -4.65
CA PRO A 24 10.47 4.94 -5.08
C PRO A 24 10.37 3.65 -5.88
N ASP A 25 11.35 3.38 -6.74
CA ASP A 25 11.36 2.18 -7.58
C ASP A 25 11.59 0.91 -6.76
N THR A 26 12.46 0.99 -5.74
CA THR A 26 12.65 -0.07 -4.75
C THR A 26 11.35 -0.37 -4.00
N ILE A 27 10.65 0.67 -3.56
CA ILE A 27 9.35 0.52 -2.88
C ILE A 27 8.31 -0.13 -3.81
N ARG A 28 8.23 0.33 -5.05
CA ARG A 28 7.29 -0.21 -6.04
C ARG A 28 7.54 -1.69 -6.31
N ASN A 29 8.75 -2.05 -6.68
CA ASN A 29 9.05 -3.37 -7.22
C ASN A 29 9.16 -4.45 -6.14
N HIS A 30 9.72 -4.11 -4.97
CA HIS A 30 9.98 -5.11 -3.92
C HIS A 30 8.91 -5.17 -2.84
N TYR A 31 8.01 -4.18 -2.76
CA TYR A 31 7.01 -4.14 -1.69
C TYR A 31 5.60 -3.94 -2.24
N VAL A 32 5.35 -2.86 -2.96
CA VAL A 32 3.98 -2.50 -3.38
C VAL A 32 3.42 -3.48 -4.40
N ASN A 33 4.17 -3.81 -5.46
CA ASN A 33 3.71 -4.75 -6.49
C ASN A 33 3.41 -6.14 -5.89
N PRO A 34 4.32 -6.78 -5.12
CA PRO A 34 4.01 -8.03 -4.44
C PRO A 34 2.77 -7.95 -3.55
N MET A 35 2.62 -6.88 -2.76
CA MET A 35 1.46 -6.71 -1.89
C MET A 35 0.15 -6.49 -2.66
N ILE A 36 0.18 -5.97 -3.88
CA ILE A 36 -1.00 -5.89 -4.75
C ILE A 36 -1.36 -7.27 -5.30
N ASP A 37 -0.37 -8.03 -5.77
CA ASP A 37 -0.55 -9.41 -6.24
C ASP A 37 -1.11 -10.31 -5.13
N GLU A 38 -0.64 -10.14 -3.89
CA GLU A 38 -1.13 -10.82 -2.69
C GLU A 38 -2.46 -10.24 -2.15
N ARG A 39 -3.02 -9.21 -2.80
CA ARG A 39 -4.26 -8.52 -2.40
C ARG A 39 -4.23 -7.92 -0.99
N LEU A 40 -3.04 -7.55 -0.51
CA LEU A 40 -2.83 -6.82 0.74
C LEU A 40 -2.96 -5.30 0.54
N LEU A 41 -2.60 -4.80 -0.65
CA LEU A 41 -2.77 -3.40 -1.05
C LEU A 41 -3.70 -3.30 -2.27
N GLU A 42 -4.45 -2.20 -2.32
CA GLU A 42 -5.26 -1.79 -3.46
C GLU A 42 -4.78 -0.46 -4.05
N LEU A 43 -5.03 -0.30 -5.35
CA LEU A 43 -4.73 0.89 -6.13
C LEU A 43 -5.88 1.89 -6.03
N LYS A 44 -5.57 3.17 -5.84
CA LYS A 44 -6.57 4.26 -5.94
C LYS A 44 -7.17 4.35 -7.35
N HIS A 45 -6.36 4.15 -8.38
CA HIS A 45 -6.76 4.17 -9.78
C HIS A 45 -6.43 2.83 -10.45
N PRO A 46 -7.28 1.79 -10.28
CA PRO A 46 -7.00 0.45 -10.79
C PRO A 46 -7.03 0.36 -12.32
N GLN A 47 -7.83 1.20 -12.98
CA GLN A 47 -7.96 1.24 -14.44
C GLN A 47 -6.71 1.82 -15.13
N LEU A 48 -5.93 2.63 -14.41
CA LEU A 48 -4.77 3.36 -14.95
C LEU A 48 -3.58 3.20 -14.02
N ARG A 49 -2.74 2.18 -14.27
CA ARG A 49 -1.57 1.88 -13.42
C ARG A 49 -0.62 3.08 -13.28
N ASN A 50 -0.40 3.83 -14.36
CA ASN A 50 0.49 4.98 -14.40
C ASN A 50 -0.21 6.34 -14.13
N HIS A 51 -1.37 6.33 -13.47
CA HIS A 51 -2.07 7.58 -13.17
C HIS A 51 -1.19 8.51 -12.28
N PRO A 52 -1.10 9.82 -12.56
CA PRO A 52 -0.26 10.74 -11.79
C PRO A 52 -0.65 10.85 -10.32
N GLN A 53 -1.91 10.56 -9.99
CA GLN A 53 -2.42 10.53 -8.61
C GLN A 53 -2.53 9.10 -8.05
N GLN A 54 -1.78 8.14 -8.59
CA GLN A 54 -1.76 6.78 -8.08
C GLN A 54 -1.30 6.76 -6.62
N ALA A 55 -2.04 6.00 -5.81
CA ALA A 55 -1.79 5.84 -4.39
C ALA A 55 -2.30 4.46 -3.93
N TYR A 56 -1.83 4.02 -2.77
CA TYR A 56 -2.04 2.67 -2.28
C TYR A 56 -2.66 2.69 -0.89
N ARG A 57 -3.63 1.81 -0.67
CA ARG A 57 -4.29 1.61 0.62
C ARG A 57 -4.31 0.13 0.95
N THR A 58 -4.28 -0.22 2.22
CA THR A 58 -4.45 -1.60 2.68
C THR A 58 -5.86 -2.06 2.41
N VAL A 59 -6.01 -3.24 1.81
CA VAL A 59 -7.31 -3.89 1.62
C VAL A 59 -7.82 -4.28 3.00
N SER A 60 -8.73 -3.48 3.56
CA SER A 60 -9.35 -3.57 4.90
C SER A 60 -8.66 -4.46 5.93
N ARG A 61 -8.03 -3.83 6.93
CA ARG A 61 -7.52 -4.49 8.15
C ARG A 61 -8.62 -5.14 9.01
N SER A 62 -9.90 -4.94 8.66
CA SER A 62 -11.06 -5.57 9.31
C SER A 62 -11.00 -7.10 9.33
N HIS A 63 -10.21 -7.74 8.46
CA HIS A 63 -9.99 -9.19 8.50
C HIS A 63 -8.87 -9.62 9.47
N PHE A 64 -7.99 -8.70 9.88
CA PHE A 64 -6.84 -9.00 10.76
C PHE A 64 -7.09 -8.67 12.24
N LEU A 65 -8.09 -7.85 12.56
CA LEU A 65 -8.40 -7.47 13.95
C LEU A 65 -9.44 -8.37 14.64
N SER A 66 -10.07 -9.32 13.95
CA SER A 66 -11.03 -10.25 14.57
C SER A 66 -10.38 -11.48 15.22
N ALA A 67 -9.05 -11.54 15.31
CA ALA A 67 -8.32 -12.69 15.85
C ALA A 67 -7.46 -12.35 17.09
N GLN A 68 -7.69 -11.22 17.75
CA GLN A 68 -7.02 -10.87 19.04
C GLN A 68 -8.00 -10.44 20.13
N ASP A 69 -9.22 -10.96 20.09
CA ASP A 69 -10.18 -10.91 21.21
C ASP A 69 -10.79 -12.32 21.38
N GLU A 70 -10.01 -13.30 21.85
CA GLU A 70 -10.46 -14.41 22.71
C GLU A 70 -9.27 -15.08 23.43
#